data_AF-A0A821MAG7-F1
#
_entry.id   AF-A0A821MAG7-F1
#
_cell.length_a   1.000
_cell.length_b   1.000
_cell.length_c   1.000
_cell.angle_alpha   90.00
_cell.angle_beta   90.00
_cell.angle_gamma   90.00
#
_symmetry.space_group_name_H-M   'P 1'
#
loop_
_entity.id
_entity.type
_entity.pdbx_description
1 polymer ?
#
loop_
_entity_poly.entity_id
_entity_poly.type
_entity_poly.pdbx_seq_one_letter_code
_entity_poly.pdbx_strand_id
1 'polypeptide(L)'
;MEFLRANESVDDFYMRCTNFSLFDCSEEEMLWCVMGPRRLPLSRIVPITVFLLVIFVSGVIGNVAVCVVIVRHPAMHTDTNYYLFSLALSDLLLLLFGLPNDLSVYWHQYPYSLGVVFCKLRALISEA
;
A
#
# COMPACT_ATOMS: atom_id res chain seq x y z
N MET A 1 8.93 18.68 13.64
CA MET A 1 8.68 19.55 14.82
C MET A 1 7.18 19.77 15.02
N GLU A 2 6.35 18.76 14.78
CA GLU A 2 4.88 18.90 14.88
C GLU A 2 4.36 18.41 16.24
N PHE A 3 5.16 17.59 16.95
CA PHE A 3 4.82 16.96 18.24
C PHE A 3 5.68 17.45 19.43
N LEU A 4 6.62 18.38 19.21
CA LEU A 4 7.42 18.96 20.31
C LEU A 4 6.61 20.04 21.02
N ARG A 5 6.50 19.98 22.36
CA ARG A 5 5.91 21.08 23.15
C ARG A 5 6.82 22.31 23.10
N ALA A 6 6.27 23.47 23.44
CA ALA A 6 7.03 24.71 23.49
C ALA A 6 8.20 24.58 24.49
N ASN A 7 9.42 24.89 24.02
CA ASN A 7 10.67 24.82 24.79
C ASN A 7 11.18 23.40 25.12
N GLU A 8 10.81 22.40 24.31
CA GLU A 8 11.20 21.02 24.51
C GLU A 8 12.17 20.49 23.44
N SER A 9 13.15 19.70 23.86
CA SER A 9 14.13 19.07 22.97
C SER A 9 13.67 17.69 22.47
N VAL A 10 14.31 17.19 21.41
CA VAL A 10 14.02 15.84 20.88
C VAL A 10 14.38 14.75 21.90
N ASP A 11 15.43 14.96 22.69
CA ASP A 11 15.85 14.03 23.74
C ASP A 11 14.84 14.00 24.90
N ASP A 12 14.30 15.15 25.30
CA ASP A 12 13.25 15.23 26.33
C ASP A 12 11.96 14.53 25.87
N PHE A 13 11.58 14.72 24.61
CA PHE A 13 10.46 14.03 23.99
C PHE A 13 10.67 12.51 23.93
N TYR A 14 11.86 12.06 23.51
CA TYR A 14 12.21 10.64 23.47
C TYR A 14 12.18 10.00 24.87
N MET A 15 12.75 10.67 25.87
CA MET A 15 12.73 10.21 27.26
C MET A 15 11.31 10.09 27.82
N ARG A 16 10.41 11.02 27.49
CA ARG A 16 9.01 10.94 27.94
C ARG A 16 8.25 9.77 27.32
N CYS A 17 8.55 9.45 26.06
CA CYS A 17 7.93 8.31 25.38
C CYS A 17 8.56 6.95 25.73
N THR A 18 9.79 6.89 26.23
CA THR A 18 10.52 5.62 26.50
C THR A 18 10.70 5.29 27.98
N ASN A 19 10.51 6.25 28.89
CA ASN A 19 10.66 6.01 30.32
C ASN A 19 9.39 5.41 30.94
N PHE A 20 9.48 4.17 31.43
CA PHE A 20 8.35 3.45 32.00
C PHE A 20 7.73 4.14 33.23
N SER A 21 8.53 4.85 34.02
CA SER A 21 8.05 5.50 35.26
C SER A 21 7.35 6.84 35.02
N LEU A 22 7.51 7.44 33.84
CA LEU A 22 7.01 8.77 33.49
C LEU A 22 6.43 8.77 32.06
N PHE A 23 5.69 7.73 31.71
CA PHE A 23 5.10 7.58 30.38
C PHE A 23 3.95 8.57 30.20
N ASP A 24 4.20 9.66 29.48
CA ASP A 24 3.23 10.72 29.14
C ASP A 24 3.26 11.01 27.63
N CYS A 25 3.09 9.96 26.82
CA CYS A 25 2.98 10.04 25.37
C CYS A 25 1.70 9.38 24.85
N SER A 26 1.10 9.99 23.83
CA SER A 26 0.01 9.43 23.03
C SER A 26 0.51 8.43 21.98
N GLU A 27 -0.40 7.64 21.41
CA GLU A 27 -0.07 6.68 20.35
C GLU A 27 0.55 7.37 19.13
N GLU A 28 0.09 8.57 18.76
CA GLU A 28 0.61 9.31 17.60
C GLU A 28 2.04 9.84 17.84
N GLU A 29 2.32 10.30 19.05
CA GLU A 29 3.66 10.76 19.46
C GLU A 29 4.67 9.61 19.48
N MET A 30 4.27 8.46 20.03
CA MET A 30 5.10 7.25 20.04
C MET A 30 5.37 6.75 18.61
N LEU A 31 4.35 6.71 17.74
CA LEU A 31 4.51 6.34 16.34
C LEU A 31 5.46 7.28 15.60
N TRP A 32 5.36 8.59 15.83
CA TRP A 32 6.29 9.56 15.24
C TRP A 32 7.72 9.39 15.76
N CYS A 33 7.89 9.12 17.06
CA CYS A 33 9.19 8.90 17.68
C CYS A 33 9.92 7.67 17.13
N VAL A 34 9.18 6.59 16.81
CA VAL A 34 9.74 5.32 16.35
C VAL A 34 9.83 5.24 14.82
N MET A 35 8.82 5.72 14.09
CA MET A 35 8.71 5.58 12.63
C MET A 35 9.00 6.85 11.84
N GLY A 36 9.04 8.03 12.48
CA GLY A 36 9.27 9.31 11.82
C GLY A 36 8.00 9.94 11.22
N PRO A 37 8.09 10.80 10.19
CA PRO A 37 6.95 11.54 9.65
C PRO A 37 5.94 10.66 8.88
N ARG A 38 4.64 10.97 9.01
CA ARG A 38 3.51 10.17 8.50
C ARG A 38 3.31 10.23 6.99
N ARG A 39 3.75 11.33 6.38
CA ARG A 39 3.54 11.63 4.97
C ARG A 39 4.88 11.94 4.32
N LEU A 40 5.15 11.30 3.19
CA LEU A 40 6.26 11.71 2.34
C LEU A 40 6.00 13.11 1.75
N PRO A 41 7.04 13.85 1.35
CA PRO A 41 6.85 15.14 0.69
C PRO A 41 5.97 14.98 -0.56
N LEU A 42 5.00 15.89 -0.72
CA LEU A 42 4.05 15.92 -1.84
C LEU A 42 4.74 15.81 -3.21
N SER A 43 5.92 16.43 -3.36
CA SER A 43 6.71 16.40 -4.59
C SER A 43 7.12 14.99 -5.03
N ARG A 44 7.23 14.02 -4.11
CA ARG A 44 7.50 12.60 -4.44
C ARG A 44 6.22 11.80 -4.62
N ILE A 45 5.17 12.08 -3.85
CA ILE A 45 3.92 11.31 -3.89
C ILE A 45 3.15 11.55 -5.20
N VAL A 46 3.12 12.79 -5.70
CA VAL A 46 2.40 13.16 -6.93
C VAL A 46 2.88 12.36 -8.14
N PRO A 47 4.18 12.33 -8.51
CA PRO A 47 4.62 11.57 -9.68
C PRO A 47 4.36 10.07 -9.52
N ILE A 48 4.59 9.51 -8.33
CA ILE A 48 4.31 8.08 -8.05
C ILE A 48 2.83 7.78 -8.31
N THR A 49 1.94 8.62 -7.80
CA THR A 49 0.49 8.46 -8.00
C THR A 49 0.12 8.49 -9.47
N VAL A 50 0.69 9.41 -10.25
CA VAL A 50 0.45 9.50 -11.70
C VAL A 50 0.94 8.25 -12.43
N PHE A 51 2.14 7.77 -12.15
CA PHE A 51 2.65 6.53 -12.76
C PHE A 51 1.78 5.31 -12.43
N LEU A 52 1.37 5.17 -11.17
CA LEU A 52 0.50 4.08 -10.73
C LEU A 52 -0.87 4.12 -11.44
N LEU A 53 -1.43 5.31 -11.67
CA LEU A 53 -2.67 5.47 -12.42
C LEU A 53 -2.51 5.09 -13.90
N VAL A 54 -1.39 5.43 -14.53
CA VAL A 54 -1.12 5.02 -15.92
C VAL A 54 -1.04 3.50 -16.01
N ILE A 55 -0.30 2.86 -15.10
CA ILE A 55 -0.17 1.40 -15.03
C ILE A 55 -1.54 0.75 -14.76
N PHE A 56 -2.36 1.33 -13.89
CA PHE A 56 -3.72 0.87 -13.63
C PHE A 56 -4.55 0.83 -14.92
N VAL A 57 -4.59 1.94 -15.65
CA VAL A 57 -5.39 2.05 -16.88
C VAL A 57 -4.87 1.10 -17.96
N SER A 58 -3.56 1.09 -18.22
CA SER A 58 -2.97 0.20 -19.22
C SER A 58 -3.14 -1.27 -18.85
N GLY A 59 -2.98 -1.62 -17.57
CA GLY A 59 -3.10 -2.98 -17.06
C GLY A 59 -4.54 -3.49 -17.09
N VAL A 60 -5.51 -2.66 -16.72
CA VAL A 60 -6.94 -3.02 -16.82
C VAL A 60 -7.32 -3.24 -18.27
N ILE A 61 -6.95 -2.33 -19.18
CA ILE A 61 -7.25 -2.47 -20.61
C ILE A 61 -6.63 -3.75 -21.18
N GLY A 62 -5.35 -4.02 -20.87
CA GLY A 62 -4.63 -5.20 -21.33
C GLY A 62 -5.25 -6.50 -20.83
N ASN A 63 -5.47 -6.61 -19.52
CA ASN A 63 -6.03 -7.82 -18.91
C ASN A 63 -7.48 -8.07 -19.31
N VAL A 64 -8.31 -7.02 -19.41
CA VAL A 64 -9.68 -7.16 -19.93
C VAL A 64 -9.68 -7.59 -21.38
N ALA A 65 -8.79 -7.06 -22.23
CA ALA A 65 -8.67 -7.49 -23.62
C ALA A 65 -8.31 -8.98 -23.72
N VAL A 66 -7.39 -9.47 -22.88
CA VAL A 66 -7.05 -10.89 -22.77
C VAL A 66 -8.26 -11.72 -22.36
N CYS A 67 -9.00 -11.31 -21.32
CA CYS A 67 -10.23 -11.98 -20.92
C CYS A 67 -11.27 -12.03 -22.06
N VAL A 68 -11.47 -10.93 -22.77
CA VAL A 68 -12.44 -10.85 -23.88
C VAL A 68 -12.03 -11.74 -25.05
N VAL A 69 -10.74 -11.77 -25.41
CA VAL A 69 -10.22 -12.64 -26.47
C VAL A 69 -10.40 -14.11 -26.12
N ILE A 70 -10.10 -14.50 -24.87
CA ILE A 70 -10.28 -15.88 -24.37
C ILE A 70 -11.77 -16.26 -24.39
N VAL A 71 -12.66 -15.39 -23.91
CA VAL A 71 -14.11 -15.65 -23.93
C VAL A 71 -14.66 -15.73 -25.36
N ARG A 72 -14.10 -14.96 -26.31
CA ARG A 72 -14.54 -14.94 -27.70
C ARG A 72 -14.00 -16.08 -28.55
N HIS A 73 -12.85 -16.65 -28.21
CA HIS A 73 -12.29 -17.85 -28.87
C HIS A 73 -12.16 -19.00 -27.88
N PRO A 74 -13.28 -19.67 -27.52
CA PRO A 74 -13.26 -20.93 -26.76
C PRO A 74 -12.84 -22.11 -27.67
N ALA A 75 -11.86 -21.90 -28.54
CA ALA A 75 -11.45 -22.86 -29.57
C ALA A 75 -10.54 -23.93 -28.95
N MET A 76 -11.22 -24.94 -28.39
CA MET A 76 -10.76 -26.16 -27.70
C MET A 76 -10.50 -26.01 -26.19
N HIS A 77 -11.38 -26.66 -25.42
CA HIS A 77 -11.20 -27.02 -24.00
C HIS A 77 -9.84 -27.72 -23.81
N THR A 78 -8.79 -26.94 -23.58
CA THR A 78 -7.44 -27.43 -23.24
C THR A 78 -6.98 -26.64 -22.04
N ASP A 79 -6.38 -27.34 -21.08
CA ASP A 79 -6.02 -26.87 -19.74
C ASP A 79 -5.19 -25.57 -19.72
N THR A 80 -4.55 -25.21 -20.85
CA THR A 80 -3.77 -23.98 -21.05
C THR A 80 -4.61 -22.69 -21.00
N ASN A 81 -5.87 -22.69 -21.45
CA ASN A 81 -6.72 -21.49 -21.42
C ASN A 81 -7.20 -21.12 -20.01
N TYR A 82 -7.33 -22.11 -19.11
CA TYR A 82 -7.66 -21.87 -17.70
C TYR A 82 -6.53 -21.13 -16.97
N TYR A 83 -5.27 -21.47 -17.28
CA TYR A 83 -4.11 -20.78 -16.72
C TYR A 83 -4.05 -19.32 -17.14
N LEU A 84 -4.21 -19.03 -18.45
CA LEU A 84 -4.20 -17.65 -18.96
C LEU A 84 -5.35 -16.80 -18.42
N PHE A 85 -6.54 -17.40 -18.26
CA PHE A 85 -7.67 -16.72 -17.63
C PHE A 85 -7.39 -16.42 -16.16
N SER A 86 -6.85 -17.39 -15.41
CA SER A 86 -6.51 -17.21 -14.00
C SER A 86 -5.41 -16.17 -13.78
N LEU A 87 -4.45 -16.08 -14.71
CA LEU A 87 -3.43 -15.04 -14.74
C LEU A 87 -4.07 -13.64 -14.90
N ALA A 88 -4.88 -13.46 -15.94
CA ALA A 88 -5.57 -12.19 -16.19
C ALA A 88 -6.50 -11.79 -15.03
N LEU A 89 -7.20 -12.76 -14.41
CA LEU A 89 -8.05 -12.51 -13.25
C LEU A 89 -7.24 -12.08 -12.02
N SER A 90 -6.08 -12.73 -11.79
CA SER A 90 -5.17 -12.37 -10.70
C SER A 90 -4.60 -10.97 -10.90
N ASP A 91 -4.22 -10.62 -12.12
CA ASP A 91 -3.74 -9.27 -12.44
C ASP A 91 -4.83 -8.21 -12.24
N LEU A 92 -6.08 -8.48 -12.63
CA LEU A 92 -7.20 -7.58 -12.36
C LEU A 92 -7.44 -7.40 -10.86
N LEU A 93 -7.37 -8.47 -10.07
CA LEU A 93 -7.48 -8.40 -8.61
C LEU A 93 -6.34 -7.61 -7.99
N LEU A 94 -5.10 -7.82 -8.46
CA LEU A 94 -3.93 -7.05 -8.04
C LEU A 94 -4.06 -5.57 -8.39
N LEU A 95 -4.55 -5.24 -9.59
CA LEU A 95 -4.76 -3.85 -9.98
C LEU A 95 -5.91 -3.20 -9.20
N LEU A 96 -7.00 -3.93 -8.94
CA LEU A 96 -8.17 -3.40 -8.22
C LEU A 96 -7.95 -3.26 -6.72
N PHE A 97 -7.24 -4.18 -6.08
CA PHE A 97 -7.05 -4.18 -4.63
C PHE A 97 -5.64 -3.76 -4.20
N GLY A 98 -4.61 -4.10 -4.97
CA GLY A 98 -3.22 -3.79 -4.67
C GLY A 98 -2.91 -2.30 -4.85
N LEU A 99 -3.20 -1.73 -6.02
CA LEU A 99 -2.90 -0.32 -6.31
C LEU A 99 -3.56 0.71 -5.39
N PRO A 100 -4.86 0.66 -5.07
CA PRO A 100 -5.45 1.62 -4.12
C PRO A 100 -4.88 1.46 -2.71
N ASN A 101 -4.51 0.24 -2.34
CA ASN A 101 -3.85 -0.04 -1.08
C ASN A 101 -2.41 0.50 -1.06
N ASP A 102 -1.64 0.32 -2.14
CA ASP A 102 -0.31 0.93 -2.34
C ASP A 102 -0.39 2.44 -2.19
N LEU A 103 -1.31 3.08 -2.91
CA LEU A 103 -1.56 4.51 -2.83
C LEU A 103 -1.91 4.95 -1.41
N SER A 104 -2.78 4.21 -0.72
CA SER A 104 -3.14 4.50 0.67
C SER A 104 -1.92 4.46 1.60
N VAL A 105 -0.99 3.52 1.41
CA VAL A 105 0.25 3.43 2.21
C VAL A 105 1.24 4.54 1.87
N TYR A 106 1.37 4.92 0.59
CA TYR A 106 2.23 6.04 0.20
C TYR A 106 1.71 7.39 0.72
N TRP A 107 0.39 7.57 0.78
CA TRP A 107 -0.24 8.78 1.32
C TRP A 107 -0.30 8.79 2.85
N HIS A 108 -0.47 7.62 3.46
CA HIS A 108 -0.50 7.42 4.91
C HIS A 108 0.25 6.13 5.27
N GLN A 109 1.53 6.27 5.65
CA GLN A 109 2.37 5.11 6.00
C GLN A 109 1.86 4.36 7.23
N TYR A 110 1.20 5.07 8.15
CA TYR A 110 0.61 4.52 9.36
C TYR A 110 -0.65 5.32 9.75
N PRO A 111 -1.59 4.74 10.52
CA PRO A 111 -1.78 3.32 10.79
C PRO A 111 -2.42 2.60 9.58
N TYR A 112 -2.17 1.29 9.45
CA TYR A 112 -2.67 0.48 8.34
C TYR A 112 -4.18 0.25 8.46
N SER A 113 -4.98 0.97 7.68
CA SER A 113 -6.45 0.98 7.79
C SER A 113 -7.15 -0.21 7.11
N LEU A 114 -6.46 -0.92 6.21
CA LEU A 114 -7.06 -1.97 5.38
C LEU A 114 -7.08 -3.36 6.05
N GLY A 115 -6.71 -3.43 7.33
CA GLY A 115 -6.82 -4.64 8.15
C GLY A 115 -5.71 -5.68 7.92
N VAL A 116 -5.67 -6.68 8.80
CA VAL A 116 -4.59 -7.67 8.86
C VAL A 116 -4.54 -8.58 7.62
N VAL A 117 -5.69 -8.88 7.02
CA VAL A 117 -5.79 -9.76 5.84
C VAL A 117 -5.03 -9.17 4.65
N PHE A 118 -5.28 -7.90 4.32
CA PHE A 118 -4.56 -7.23 3.24
C PHE A 118 -3.07 -7.05 3.55
N CYS A 119 -2.72 -6.79 4.81
CA CYS A 119 -1.31 -6.73 5.23
C CYS A 119 -0.58 -8.06 4.95
N LYS A 120 -1.19 -9.20 5.28
CA LYS A 120 -0.64 -10.53 4.99
C LYS A 120 -0.59 -10.81 3.49
N LEU A 121 -1.64 -10.45 2.74
CA LEU A 121 -1.66 -10.61 1.28
C LEU A 121 -0.52 -9.84 0.61
N ARG A 122 -0.27 -8.59 1.01
CA ARG A 122 0.86 -7.82 0.49
C ARG A 122 2.20 -8.50 0.76
N ALA A 123 2.39 -8.98 1.99
CA ALA A 123 3.63 -9.67 2.35
C ALA A 123 3.84 -10.92 1.48
N LEU A 124 2.77 -11.70 1.26
CA LEU A 124 2.81 -12.87 0.37
C LEU A 124 3.10 -12.50 -1.09
N ILE A 125 2.49 -11.42 -1.60
CA ILE A 125 2.72 -10.95 -2.98
C ILE A 125 4.15 -10.43 -3.16
N SER A 126 4.74 -9.80 -2.14
CA SER A 126 6.15 -9.35 -2.20
C SER A 126 7.16 -10.49 -2.06
N GLU A 127 6.76 -11.65 -1.56
CA GLU A 127 7.62 -12.83 -1.39
C GLU A 127 7.52 -13.81 -2.58
N ALA A 128 6.47 -13.71 -3.39
CA ALA A 128 6.24 -14.51 -4.61
C ALA A 128 6.96 -13.91 -5.84
#